data_AF-A0A7C9TYN8-F1
#
_entry.id   AF-A0A7C9TYN8-F1
#
_cell.length_a   1.000
_cell.length_b   1.000
_cell.length_c   1.000
_cell.angle_alpha   90.00
_cell.angle_beta   90.00
_cell.angle_gamma   90.00
#
_symmetry.space_group_name_H-M   'P 1'
#
loop_
_entity.id
_entity.type
_entity.pdbx_description
1 polymer ?
#
loop_
_entity_poly.entity_id
_entity_poly.type
_entity_poly.pdbx_seq_one_letter_code
_entity_poly.pdbx_strand_id
1 'polypeptide(L)'
;MMSKDIVERVTDSYKVMLAYHQQVSSMFKLVDNRLASGDSARKLLPISQNQLFSVCDYEYMLLDNYTLFNHKEPYDSGLPFWLGRFYVNADRLDDDSTIDDCPAKQVQYIAFVWTWVGCDDPNLADAEEPECWIAITEPKPTNPETRVYDVATMIWKWIRIETTTEKESDGWISGRFYPNNLGSELNGFWQVKRFPLKDVSSIYQIYKLIVEPLTEKLAQLEGGASIKG
;
A
#
# COMPACT_ATOMS: atom_id res chain seq x y z
N MET A 1 24.15 -21.15 -24.16
CA MET A 1 23.20 -20.71 -25.21
C MET A 1 21.80 -20.92 -24.65
N MET A 2 20.97 -19.87 -24.56
CA MET A 2 19.62 -19.98 -24.01
C MET A 2 18.75 -20.83 -24.94
N SER A 3 17.95 -21.77 -24.40
CA SER A 3 17.08 -22.59 -25.25
C SER A 3 15.97 -21.73 -25.83
N LYS A 4 15.51 -22.08 -27.04
CA LYS A 4 14.40 -21.38 -27.71
C LYS A 4 13.14 -21.38 -26.82
N ASP A 5 12.86 -22.50 -26.15
CA ASP A 5 11.73 -22.64 -25.22
C ASP A 5 11.82 -21.68 -24.03
N ILE A 6 13.02 -21.44 -23.49
CA ILE A 6 13.23 -20.45 -22.42
C ILE A 6 12.94 -19.05 -22.94
N VAL A 7 13.41 -18.71 -24.13
CA VAL A 7 13.18 -17.38 -24.75
C VAL A 7 11.68 -17.12 -24.97
N GLU A 8 10.95 -18.12 -25.48
CA GLU A 8 9.50 -18.02 -25.71
C GLU A 8 8.74 -17.85 -24.39
N ARG A 9 9.05 -18.67 -23.37
CA ARG A 9 8.43 -18.56 -22.03
C ARG A 9 8.71 -17.21 -21.37
N VAL A 10 9.95 -16.72 -21.43
CA VAL A 10 10.31 -15.41 -20.87
C VAL A 10 9.53 -14.29 -21.55
N THR A 11 9.37 -14.37 -22.88
CA THR A 11 8.61 -13.37 -23.64
C THR A 11 7.14 -13.35 -23.25
N ASP A 12 6.52 -14.52 -23.09
CA ASP A 12 5.11 -14.61 -22.70
C ASP A 12 4.88 -14.18 -21.25
N SER A 13 5.75 -14.59 -20.32
CA SER A 13 5.72 -14.11 -18.94
C SER A 13 5.84 -12.58 -18.86
N TYR A 14 6.75 -11.98 -19.64
CA TYR A 14 6.90 -10.53 -19.70
C TYR A 14 5.62 -9.84 -20.19
N LYS A 15 4.97 -10.36 -21.24
CA LYS A 15 3.71 -9.79 -21.75
C LYS A 15 2.59 -9.86 -20.71
N VAL A 16 2.49 -10.96 -19.97
CA VAL A 16 1.51 -11.13 -18.89
C VAL A 16 1.76 -10.11 -17.77
N MET A 17 3.01 -9.95 -17.33
CA MET A 17 3.38 -8.96 -16.32
C MET A 17 3.13 -7.53 -16.78
N LEU A 18 3.44 -7.20 -18.03
CA LEU A 18 3.16 -5.90 -18.62
C LEU A 18 1.65 -5.61 -18.62
N ALA A 19 0.83 -6.57 -19.03
CA ALA A 19 -0.63 -6.44 -19.02
C ALA A 19 -1.15 -6.25 -17.58
N TYR A 20 -0.61 -6.99 -16.61
CA TYR A 20 -0.91 -6.82 -15.19
C TYR A 20 -0.62 -5.38 -14.73
N HIS A 21 0.58 -4.85 -14.97
CA HIS A 21 0.93 -3.48 -14.56
C HIS A 21 0.07 -2.41 -15.23
N GLN A 22 -0.30 -2.59 -16.50
CA GLN A 22 -1.23 -1.69 -17.20
C GLN A 22 -2.62 -1.68 -16.57
N GLN A 23 -3.13 -2.85 -16.18
CA GLN A 23 -4.42 -2.98 -15.50
C GLN A 23 -4.38 -2.37 -14.09
N VAL A 24 -3.33 -2.66 -13.32
CA VAL A 24 -3.11 -2.05 -11.99
C VAL A 24 -3.02 -0.53 -12.07
N SER A 25 -2.27 0.01 -13.05
CA SER A 25 -2.20 1.46 -13.28
C SER A 25 -3.58 2.07 -13.58
N SER A 26 -4.40 1.37 -14.37
CA SER A 26 -5.76 1.81 -14.70
C SER A 26 -6.69 1.75 -13.48
N MET A 27 -6.54 0.73 -12.63
CA MET A 27 -7.25 0.62 -11.36
C MET A 27 -6.92 1.81 -10.44
N PHE A 28 -5.63 2.14 -10.26
CA PHE A 28 -5.23 3.27 -9.42
C PHE A 28 -5.82 4.59 -9.90
N LYS A 29 -5.81 4.87 -11.21
CA LYS A 29 -6.47 6.07 -11.76
C LYS A 29 -7.95 6.16 -11.40
N LEU A 30 -8.66 5.03 -11.41
CA LEU A 30 -10.07 4.98 -11.02
C LEU A 30 -10.24 5.22 -9.51
N VAL A 31 -9.38 4.61 -8.69
CA VAL A 31 -9.37 4.84 -7.23
C VAL A 31 -9.09 6.32 -6.93
N ASP A 32 -8.07 6.92 -7.52
CA ASP A 32 -7.73 8.34 -7.35
C ASP A 32 -8.93 9.24 -7.65
N ASN A 33 -9.56 9.03 -8.81
CA ASN A 33 -10.70 9.83 -9.25
C ASN A 33 -11.88 9.72 -8.29
N ARG A 34 -12.12 8.53 -7.71
CA ARG A 34 -13.23 8.31 -6.77
C ARG A 34 -12.93 8.89 -5.39
N LEU A 35 -11.72 8.69 -4.89
CA LEU A 35 -11.28 9.22 -3.60
C LEU A 35 -11.15 10.75 -3.60
N ALA A 36 -10.84 11.35 -4.76
CA ALA A 36 -10.81 12.79 -4.94
C ALA A 36 -12.18 13.43 -5.24
N SER A 37 -13.20 12.62 -5.55
CA SER A 37 -14.55 13.13 -5.84
C SER A 37 -15.28 13.52 -4.55
N GLY A 38 -16.00 14.65 -4.56
CA GLY A 38 -16.71 15.16 -3.38
C GLY A 38 -17.92 14.34 -2.92
N ASP A 39 -18.19 13.20 -3.58
CA ASP A 39 -19.24 12.26 -3.18
C ASP A 39 -18.81 11.40 -1.98
N SER A 40 -17.50 11.24 -1.75
CA SER A 40 -17.00 10.80 -0.45
C SER A 40 -17.05 11.98 0.53
N ALA A 41 -17.44 11.72 1.79
CA ALA A 41 -17.55 12.77 2.81
C ALA A 41 -16.25 13.58 3.05
N ARG A 42 -15.14 13.20 2.42
CA ARG A 42 -13.81 13.81 2.48
C ARG A 42 -13.13 13.68 1.12
N LYS A 43 -12.28 14.66 0.80
CA LYS A 43 -11.43 14.61 -0.39
C LYS A 43 -10.08 13.98 -0.04
N LEU A 44 -9.90 12.72 -0.42
CA LEU A 44 -8.63 12.01 -0.24
C LEU A 44 -7.77 12.20 -1.49
N LEU A 45 -6.58 12.79 -1.32
CA LEU A 45 -5.65 13.03 -2.41
C LEU A 45 -4.40 12.16 -2.27
N PRO A 46 -3.83 11.70 -3.40
CA PRO A 46 -2.68 10.82 -3.35
C PRO A 46 -1.40 11.57 -2.98
N ILE A 47 -0.59 10.95 -2.12
CA ILE A 47 0.81 11.32 -1.89
C ILE A 47 1.61 10.93 -3.13
N SER A 48 2.48 11.81 -3.62
CA SER A 48 3.23 11.63 -4.87
C SER A 48 2.33 11.29 -6.07
N GLN A 49 1.52 12.27 -6.50
CA GLN A 49 0.44 12.08 -7.49
C GLN A 49 0.87 11.33 -8.78
N ASN A 50 2.13 11.48 -9.19
CA ASN A 50 2.65 10.93 -10.45
C ASN A 50 3.40 9.60 -10.30
N GLN A 51 3.47 9.03 -9.10
CA GLN A 51 4.24 7.81 -8.84
C GLN A 51 3.43 6.80 -8.02
N LEU A 52 3.75 5.52 -8.20
CA LEU A 52 3.35 4.45 -7.28
C LEU A 52 4.56 4.08 -6.44
N PHE A 53 4.32 3.77 -5.17
CA PHE A 53 5.29 3.08 -4.33
C PHE A 53 5.46 1.67 -4.89
N SER A 54 6.70 1.24 -5.04
CA SER A 54 7.03 -0.03 -5.71
C SER A 54 8.27 -0.66 -5.09
N VAL A 55 8.30 -1.99 -4.99
CA VAL A 55 9.50 -2.74 -4.57
C VAL A 55 10.16 -3.34 -5.81
N CYS A 56 11.42 -2.99 -6.05
CA CYS A 56 12.35 -3.65 -6.98
C CYS A 56 13.71 -3.88 -6.24
N ASP A 57 13.77 -4.91 -5.39
CA ASP A 57 14.92 -5.78 -5.08
C ASP A 57 16.36 -5.28 -4.79
N TYR A 58 16.58 -4.14 -4.12
CA TYR A 58 17.88 -3.97 -3.39
C TYR A 58 17.78 -3.38 -1.99
N GLU A 59 16.96 -2.34 -1.77
CA GLU A 59 16.87 -1.73 -0.43
C GLU A 59 16.04 -2.57 0.55
N TYR A 60 15.08 -3.34 0.06
CA TYR A 60 14.15 -4.11 0.89
C TYR A 60 14.77 -5.39 1.47
N MET A 61 15.75 -5.97 0.78
CA MET A 61 16.48 -7.17 1.21
C MET A 61 17.44 -6.92 2.37
N LEU A 62 17.81 -5.67 2.64
CA LEU A 62 18.79 -5.28 3.66
C LEU A 62 18.15 -5.00 5.03
N LEU A 63 16.82 -4.92 5.11
CA LEU A 63 16.09 -4.57 6.33
C LEU A 63 15.89 -5.74 7.29
N ASP A 64 16.24 -6.96 6.88
CA ASP A 64 16.31 -8.12 7.76
C ASP A 64 17.58 -8.92 7.48
N ASN A 65 18.41 -9.11 8.51
CA ASN A 65 19.55 -10.05 8.48
C ASN A 65 19.12 -11.52 8.28
N TYR A 66 17.83 -11.78 8.11
CA TYR A 66 17.22 -13.11 8.08
C TYR A 66 17.08 -13.72 6.68
N THR A 67 17.20 -12.96 5.59
CA THR A 67 16.81 -13.45 4.26
C THR A 67 17.94 -13.76 3.29
N LEU A 68 19.20 -13.64 3.71
CA LEU A 68 20.35 -14.10 2.90
C LEU A 68 20.66 -15.60 3.06
N PHE A 69 20.01 -16.33 3.97
CA PHE A 69 20.28 -17.76 4.17
C PHE A 69 19.40 -18.70 3.33
N ASN A 70 18.26 -18.23 2.80
CA ASN A 70 17.34 -19.05 2.01
C ASN A 70 17.37 -18.78 0.50
N HIS A 71 17.91 -17.66 0.04
CA HIS A 71 18.04 -17.35 -1.39
C HIS A 71 19.52 -17.31 -1.78
N LYS A 72 19.95 -18.28 -2.61
CA LYS A 72 21.35 -18.43 -2.98
C LYS A 72 21.89 -17.32 -3.90
N GLU A 73 21.02 -16.55 -4.57
CA GLU A 73 21.39 -15.35 -5.34
C GLU A 73 20.21 -14.37 -5.36
N PRO A 74 20.42 -13.07 -5.09
CA PRO A 74 19.40 -12.04 -5.35
C PRO A 74 19.18 -11.92 -6.86
N TYR A 75 17.94 -12.08 -7.33
CA TYR A 75 17.57 -11.86 -8.72
C TYR A 75 16.63 -10.66 -8.81
N ASP A 76 17.08 -9.58 -9.44
CA ASP A 76 16.23 -8.45 -9.80
C ASP A 76 15.39 -8.84 -11.02
N SER A 77 14.08 -9.01 -10.82
CA SER A 77 13.14 -9.27 -11.91
C SER A 77 12.96 -8.07 -12.84
N GLY A 78 13.44 -6.88 -12.45
CA GLY A 78 13.26 -5.61 -13.14
C GLY A 78 11.81 -5.09 -13.12
N LEU A 79 10.89 -5.81 -12.46
CA LEU A 79 9.45 -5.55 -12.47
C LEU A 79 8.90 -5.56 -11.04
N PRO A 80 8.22 -4.49 -10.61
CA PRO A 80 7.75 -4.43 -9.23
C PRO A 80 6.64 -5.44 -8.95
N PHE A 81 6.86 -6.25 -7.92
CA PHE A 81 5.90 -7.24 -7.43
C PHE A 81 4.90 -6.65 -6.42
N TRP A 82 5.27 -5.53 -5.79
CA TRP A 82 4.37 -4.66 -5.04
C TRP A 82 4.17 -3.33 -5.76
N LEU A 83 2.92 -2.89 -5.84
CA LEU A 83 2.54 -1.57 -6.34
C LEU A 83 1.54 -0.94 -5.38
N GLY A 84 1.76 0.32 -5.01
CA GLY A 84 0.98 0.95 -3.97
C GLY A 84 0.81 2.45 -4.10
N ARG A 85 -0.25 2.96 -3.46
CA ARG A 85 -0.50 4.40 -3.35
C ARG A 85 -1.04 4.73 -1.97
N PHE A 86 -0.58 5.85 -1.44
CA PHE A 86 -1.05 6.42 -0.19
C PHE A 86 -1.92 7.65 -0.46
N TYR A 87 -2.85 7.91 0.45
CA TYR A 87 -3.82 8.99 0.36
C TYR A 87 -3.97 9.67 1.72
N VAL A 88 -4.17 10.99 1.70
CA VAL A 88 -4.43 11.79 2.89
C VAL A 88 -5.63 12.70 2.67
N ASN A 89 -6.28 13.09 3.76
CA ASN A 89 -7.39 14.03 3.70
C ASN A 89 -6.88 15.44 3.39
N ALA A 90 -7.23 15.94 2.21
CA ALA A 90 -6.82 17.27 1.75
C ALA A 90 -7.55 18.40 2.48
N ASP A 91 -8.72 18.14 3.05
CA ASP A 91 -9.54 19.16 3.72
C ASP A 91 -8.88 19.72 5.01
N ARG A 92 -7.76 19.11 5.45
CA ARG A 92 -7.00 19.51 6.65
C ARG A 92 -5.64 20.13 6.32
N LEU A 93 -5.28 20.24 5.04
CA LEU A 93 -4.00 20.77 4.61
C LEU A 93 -4.12 22.28 4.35
N ASP A 94 -3.05 23.00 4.65
CA ASP A 94 -2.96 24.43 4.31
C ASP A 94 -2.87 24.61 2.79
N ASP A 95 -3.63 25.57 2.23
CA ASP A 95 -3.84 25.73 0.77
C ASP A 95 -2.56 25.98 -0.05
N ASP A 96 -1.47 26.42 0.58
CA ASP A 96 -0.22 26.84 -0.09
C ASP A 96 0.88 25.76 -0.14
N SER A 97 0.70 24.62 0.55
CA SER A 97 1.74 23.58 0.67
C SER A 97 1.45 22.34 -0.20
N THR A 98 2.49 21.77 -0.80
CA THR A 98 2.37 20.47 -1.47
C THR A 98 2.14 19.39 -0.42
N ILE A 99 1.23 18.44 -0.69
CA ILE A 99 0.87 17.35 0.24
C ILE A 99 2.12 16.62 0.75
N ASP A 100 3.08 16.39 -0.15
CA ASP A 100 4.27 15.61 0.11
C ASP A 100 5.18 16.27 1.16
N ASP A 101 5.24 17.60 1.18
CA ASP A 101 6.09 18.39 2.08
C ASP A 101 5.38 18.82 3.38
N CYS A 102 4.07 18.60 3.49
CA CYS A 102 3.33 18.90 4.71
C CYS A 102 3.87 18.09 5.90
N PRO A 103 3.97 18.69 7.11
CA PRO A 103 4.31 17.95 8.32
C PRO A 103 3.26 16.87 8.62
N ALA A 104 3.70 15.66 8.94
CA ALA A 104 2.81 14.53 9.22
C ALA A 104 1.85 14.79 10.39
N LYS A 105 2.21 15.66 11.34
CA LYS A 105 1.32 16.09 12.44
C LYS A 105 0.00 16.73 11.96
N GLN A 106 -0.06 17.25 10.73
CA GLN A 106 -1.28 17.83 10.14
C GLN A 106 -2.23 16.74 9.60
N VAL A 107 -1.73 15.51 9.43
CA VAL A 107 -2.48 14.38 8.90
C VAL A 107 -2.64 13.33 9.99
N GLN A 108 -3.87 13.16 10.47
CA GLN A 108 -4.15 12.17 11.51
C GLN A 108 -4.08 10.73 10.98
N TYR A 109 -4.62 10.50 9.78
CA TYR A 109 -4.71 9.17 9.16
C TYR A 109 -4.15 9.20 7.75
N ILE A 110 -3.38 8.16 7.39
CA ILE A 110 -2.93 7.90 6.02
C ILE A 110 -3.61 6.61 5.56
N ALA A 111 -4.38 6.70 4.48
CA ALA A 111 -4.95 5.52 3.83
C ALA A 111 -3.98 5.00 2.77
N PHE A 112 -4.02 3.72 2.46
CA PHE A 112 -3.30 3.18 1.31
C PHE A 112 -4.00 2.01 0.65
N VAL A 113 -3.69 1.82 -0.63
CA VAL A 113 -4.16 0.71 -1.47
C VAL A 113 -2.96 0.11 -2.17
N TRP A 114 -2.70 -1.17 -1.97
CA TRP A 114 -1.60 -1.89 -2.59
C TRP A 114 -2.08 -3.12 -3.35
N THR A 115 -1.35 -3.49 -4.39
CA THR A 115 -1.48 -4.77 -5.08
C THR A 115 -0.17 -5.52 -4.98
N TRP A 116 -0.28 -6.81 -4.69
CA TRP A 116 0.83 -7.75 -4.66
C TRP A 116 0.56 -8.88 -5.63
N VAL A 117 1.57 -9.30 -6.37
CA VAL A 117 1.47 -10.45 -7.28
C VAL A 117 1.27 -11.77 -6.55
N GLY A 118 1.48 -11.81 -5.23
CA GLY A 118 1.23 -12.97 -4.38
C GLY A 118 2.46 -13.84 -4.11
N CYS A 119 3.65 -13.45 -4.58
CA CYS A 119 4.89 -14.19 -4.32
C CYS A 119 6.11 -13.28 -4.17
N ASP A 120 7.22 -13.89 -3.76
CA ASP A 120 8.57 -13.31 -3.72
C ASP A 120 8.75 -12.11 -2.77
N ASP A 121 7.87 -11.95 -1.78
CA ASP A 121 8.12 -11.02 -0.68
C ASP A 121 8.87 -11.72 0.47
N PRO A 122 10.03 -11.21 0.90
CA PRO A 122 10.82 -11.84 1.96
C PRO A 122 10.16 -11.83 3.35
N ASN A 123 9.12 -11.02 3.56
CA ASN A 123 8.44 -10.80 4.83
C ASN A 123 7.02 -11.38 4.87
N LEU A 124 6.55 -11.98 3.77
CA LEU A 124 5.20 -12.51 3.64
C LEU A 124 5.22 -13.89 3.01
N ALA A 125 4.40 -14.80 3.55
CA ALA A 125 4.21 -16.09 2.92
C ALA A 125 3.46 -15.92 1.59
N ASP A 126 3.94 -16.61 0.55
CA ASP A 126 3.29 -16.62 -0.77
C ASP A 126 1.78 -16.89 -0.65
N ALA A 127 0.99 -16.10 -1.37
CA ALA A 127 -0.43 -16.26 -1.50
C ALA A 127 -0.76 -17.23 -2.65
N GLU A 128 -1.95 -17.85 -2.60
CA GLU A 128 -2.42 -18.72 -3.69
C GLU A 128 -2.67 -17.93 -4.99
N GLU A 129 -2.91 -16.63 -4.88
CA GLU A 129 -3.20 -15.72 -5.99
C GLU A 129 -2.83 -14.27 -5.66
N PRO A 130 -2.72 -13.38 -6.67
CA PRO A 130 -2.46 -11.96 -6.44
C PRO A 130 -3.48 -11.33 -5.48
N GLU A 131 -3.01 -10.47 -4.60
CA GLU A 131 -3.84 -9.83 -3.57
C GLU A 131 -3.95 -8.32 -3.80
N CYS A 132 -5.06 -7.75 -3.34
CA CYS A 132 -5.26 -6.32 -3.15
C CYS A 132 -5.47 -6.04 -1.67
N TRP A 133 -4.74 -5.05 -1.17
CA TRP A 133 -4.75 -4.64 0.23
C TRP A 133 -5.25 -3.21 0.32
N ILE A 134 -6.12 -2.96 1.28
CA ILE A 134 -6.51 -1.62 1.68
C ILE A 134 -6.18 -1.44 3.14
N ALA A 135 -5.80 -0.23 3.50
CA ALA A 135 -5.39 0.03 4.86
C ALA A 135 -5.53 1.48 5.28
N ILE A 136 -5.56 1.67 6.59
CA ILE A 136 -5.53 2.96 7.25
C ILE A 136 -4.51 2.88 8.37
N THR A 137 -3.65 3.89 8.44
CA THR A 137 -2.66 4.03 9.49
C THR A 137 -2.86 5.33 10.25
N GLU A 138 -2.54 5.32 11.54
CA GLU A 138 -2.40 6.51 12.40
C GLU A 138 -0.92 6.61 12.80
N PRO A 139 -0.03 6.98 11.86
CA PRO A 139 1.40 6.96 12.11
C PRO A 139 1.79 8.07 13.07
N LYS A 140 2.66 7.75 14.03
CA LYS A 140 3.20 8.71 15.00
C LYS A 140 4.72 8.73 14.86
N PRO A 141 5.28 9.51 13.92
CA PRO A 141 6.73 9.65 13.82
C PRO A 141 7.28 10.30 15.10
N THR A 142 8.51 9.96 15.46
CA THR A 142 9.16 10.52 16.65
C THR A 142 9.44 12.01 16.48
N ASN A 143 9.75 12.45 15.26
CA ASN A 143 9.84 13.86 14.90
C ASN A 143 8.49 14.36 14.29
N PRO A 144 7.80 15.32 14.94
CA PRO A 144 6.54 15.88 14.45
C PRO A 144 6.64 16.63 13.11
N GLU A 145 7.84 17.08 12.75
CA GLU A 145 8.12 17.78 11.49
C GLU A 145 8.49 16.83 10.34
N THR A 146 8.51 15.51 10.59
CA THR A 146 8.70 14.53 9.51
C THR A 146 7.61 14.71 8.46
N ARG A 147 8.01 14.81 7.18
CA ARG A 147 7.09 15.08 6.08
C ARG A 147 6.17 13.89 5.84
N VAL A 148 4.97 14.16 5.34
CA VAL A 148 3.97 13.14 4.98
C VAL A 148 4.55 12.11 4.01
N TYR A 149 5.33 12.53 3.02
CA TYR A 149 6.00 11.61 2.08
C TYR A 149 7.00 10.66 2.78
N ASP A 150 7.79 11.18 3.73
CA ASP A 150 8.78 10.39 4.45
C ASP A 150 8.08 9.38 5.38
N VAL A 151 6.96 9.77 6.00
CA VAL A 151 6.10 8.85 6.76
C VAL A 151 5.50 7.76 5.89
N ALA A 152 4.98 8.09 4.70
CA ALA A 152 4.47 7.09 3.77
C ALA A 152 5.55 6.09 3.35
N THR A 153 6.78 6.58 3.09
CA THR A 153 7.94 5.74 2.80
C THR A 153 8.29 4.82 3.97
N MET A 154 8.22 5.31 5.21
CA MET A 154 8.43 4.47 6.40
C MET A 154 7.31 3.43 6.57
N ILE A 155 6.04 3.79 6.39
CA ILE A 155 4.92 2.84 6.45
C ILE A 155 5.12 1.75 5.40
N TRP A 156 5.44 2.15 4.16
CA TRP A 156 5.77 1.23 3.08
C TRP A 156 6.81 0.23 3.56
N LYS A 157 7.97 0.72 3.99
CA LYS A 157 9.11 -0.12 4.41
C LYS A 157 8.85 -0.97 5.64
N TRP A 158 7.96 -0.59 6.56
CA TRP A 158 7.89 -1.15 7.92
C TRP A 158 6.56 -1.75 8.34
N ILE A 159 5.51 -1.69 7.53
CA ILE A 159 4.32 -2.46 7.85
C ILE A 159 4.65 -3.97 7.76
N ARG A 160 4.38 -4.69 8.84
CA ARG A 160 4.68 -6.13 8.97
C ARG A 160 3.48 -6.84 9.55
N ILE A 161 2.51 -7.18 8.70
CA ILE A 161 1.24 -7.77 9.13
C ILE A 161 1.49 -9.06 9.91
N GLU A 162 2.34 -9.94 9.40
CA GLU A 162 2.59 -11.26 9.99
C GLU A 162 3.21 -11.20 11.41
N THR A 163 3.98 -10.17 11.74
CA THR A 163 4.70 -10.09 13.02
C THR A 163 4.14 -9.06 13.99
N THR A 164 3.31 -8.13 13.52
CA THR A 164 2.76 -7.03 14.35
C THR A 164 1.24 -7.02 14.46
N THR A 165 0.57 -8.09 13.98
CA THR A 165 -0.88 -8.29 14.17
C THR A 165 -1.22 -8.49 15.64
N GLU A 166 -2.24 -7.76 16.10
CA GLU A 166 -2.77 -7.84 17.46
C GLU A 166 -4.19 -8.40 17.50
N LYS A 167 -5.00 -8.11 16.47
CA LYS A 167 -6.40 -8.50 16.42
C LYS A 167 -6.91 -8.58 15.00
N GLU A 168 -7.88 -9.45 14.77
CA GLU A 168 -8.73 -9.43 13.58
C GLU A 168 -10.21 -9.23 13.99
N SER A 169 -10.94 -8.38 13.27
CA SER A 169 -12.37 -8.14 13.46
C SER A 169 -13.01 -7.66 12.16
N ASP A 170 -14.13 -8.27 11.76
CA ASP A 170 -14.89 -7.87 10.56
C ASP A 170 -14.04 -7.83 9.26
N GLY A 171 -13.07 -8.75 9.17
CA GLY A 171 -12.11 -8.84 8.08
C GLY A 171 -11.03 -7.75 8.08
N TRP A 172 -10.96 -6.90 9.11
CA TRP A 172 -9.86 -5.97 9.34
C TRP A 172 -8.85 -6.58 10.31
N ILE A 173 -7.61 -6.69 9.85
CA ILE A 173 -6.44 -7.04 10.65
C ILE A 173 -5.89 -5.74 11.22
N SER A 174 -5.66 -5.70 12.53
CA SER A 174 -5.16 -4.52 13.23
C SER A 174 -3.84 -4.84 13.92
N GLY A 175 -2.95 -3.87 13.93
CA GLY A 175 -1.68 -3.95 14.65
C GLY A 175 -1.10 -2.58 14.90
N ARG A 176 0.19 -2.56 15.26
CA ARG A 176 0.88 -1.32 15.57
C ARG A 176 2.29 -1.26 15.02
N PHE A 177 2.79 -0.04 14.86
CA PHE A 177 4.19 0.20 14.56
C PHE A 177 5.00 0.19 15.85
N TYR A 178 6.19 -0.43 15.77
CA TYR A 178 7.17 -0.43 16.83
C TYR A 178 8.46 0.21 16.30
N PRO A 179 8.92 1.32 16.89
CA PRO A 179 10.19 1.92 16.52
C PRO A 179 11.33 0.92 16.66
N ASN A 180 12.30 0.99 15.75
CA ASN A 180 13.44 0.10 15.77
C ASN A 180 14.72 0.79 15.29
N ASN A 181 15.85 0.17 15.61
CA ASN A 181 17.18 0.71 15.31
C ASN A 181 17.57 0.59 13.83
N LEU A 182 16.73 -0.05 13.00
CA LEU A 182 16.96 -0.29 11.58
C LEU A 182 16.36 0.83 10.71
N GLY A 183 15.80 1.88 11.32
CA GLY A 183 15.37 3.09 10.63
C GLY A 183 13.86 3.31 10.61
N SER A 184 13.07 2.56 11.39
CA SER A 184 11.68 2.94 11.68
C SER A 184 11.61 3.76 12.95
N GLU A 185 11.24 5.04 12.84
CA GLU A 185 10.88 5.86 14.00
C GLU A 185 9.35 5.93 14.24
N LEU A 186 8.58 5.10 13.53
CA LEU A 186 7.12 5.11 13.58
C LEU A 186 6.60 4.38 14.82
N ASN A 187 5.73 5.07 15.56
CA ASN A 187 4.75 4.48 16.47
C ASN A 187 3.35 4.53 15.83
N GLY A 188 2.33 4.15 16.59
CA GLY A 188 0.92 4.28 16.21
C GLY A 188 0.34 2.98 15.69
N PHE A 189 -0.81 3.05 15.04
CA PHE A 189 -1.61 1.88 14.69
C PHE A 189 -1.82 1.75 13.19
N TRP A 190 -2.05 0.52 12.74
CA TRP A 190 -2.45 0.24 11.37
C TRP A 190 -3.63 -0.74 11.38
N GLN A 191 -4.46 -0.64 10.36
CA GLN A 191 -5.56 -1.56 10.08
C GLN A 191 -5.53 -1.88 8.59
N VAL A 192 -5.50 -3.17 8.25
CA VAL A 192 -5.40 -3.67 6.89
C VAL A 192 -6.54 -4.65 6.64
N LYS A 193 -7.07 -4.63 5.41
CA LYS A 193 -7.95 -5.65 4.87
C LYS A 193 -7.37 -6.12 3.54
N ARG A 194 -7.24 -7.44 3.39
CA ARG A 194 -6.74 -8.09 2.17
C ARG A 194 -7.84 -8.89 1.49
N PHE A 195 -7.80 -8.96 0.17
CA PHE A 195 -8.71 -9.77 -0.64
C PHE A 195 -8.05 -10.13 -1.98
N PRO A 196 -8.49 -11.21 -2.64
CA PRO A 196 -7.99 -11.57 -3.96
C PRO A 196 -8.16 -10.45 -4.98
N LEU A 197 -7.12 -10.15 -5.76
CA LEU A 197 -7.17 -9.12 -6.79
C LEU A 197 -8.20 -9.46 -7.89
N LYS A 198 -8.44 -10.75 -8.16
CA LYS A 198 -9.46 -11.21 -9.11
C LYS A 198 -10.88 -10.71 -8.79
N ASP A 199 -11.16 -10.40 -7.52
CA ASP A 199 -12.47 -9.90 -7.10
C ASP A 199 -12.66 -8.44 -7.55
N VAL A 200 -11.58 -7.71 -7.85
CA VAL A 200 -11.56 -6.33 -8.36
C VAL A 200 -11.66 -6.31 -9.89
N SER A 201 -12.71 -6.92 -10.43
CA SER A 201 -12.87 -7.12 -11.89
C SER A 201 -13.64 -6.01 -12.62
N SER A 202 -14.18 -5.02 -11.90
CA SER A 202 -14.97 -3.94 -12.49
C SER A 202 -14.95 -2.66 -11.65
N ILE A 203 -15.40 -1.56 -12.23
CA ILE A 203 -15.56 -0.27 -11.53
C ILE A 203 -16.44 -0.41 -10.28
N TYR A 204 -17.51 -1.21 -10.38
CA TYR A 204 -18.40 -1.48 -9.23
C TYR A 204 -17.66 -2.18 -8.09
N GLN A 205 -16.79 -3.14 -8.41
CA GLN A 205 -16.00 -3.83 -7.39
C GLN A 205 -14.89 -2.96 -6.82
N ILE A 206 -14.28 -2.08 -7.61
CA ILE A 206 -13.36 -1.05 -7.09
C ILE A 206 -14.07 -0.19 -6.05
N TYR A 207 -15.30 0.24 -6.33
CA TYR A 207 -16.07 1.02 -5.38
C TYR A 207 -16.36 0.21 -4.10
N LYS A 208 -16.95 -0.98 -4.24
CA LYS A 208 -17.42 -1.80 -3.12
C LYS A 208 -16.30 -2.40 -2.26
N LEU A 209 -15.16 -2.76 -2.85
CA LEU A 209 -14.08 -3.47 -2.15
C LEU A 209 -12.97 -2.53 -1.70
N ILE A 210 -12.77 -1.39 -2.36
CA ILE A 210 -11.68 -0.45 -2.06
C ILE A 210 -12.22 0.86 -1.49
N VAL A 211 -13.00 1.61 -2.28
CA VAL A 211 -13.38 2.99 -1.96
C VAL A 211 -14.31 3.05 -0.74
N GLU A 212 -15.43 2.35 -0.77
CA GLU A 212 -16.44 2.34 0.28
C GLU A 212 -15.85 1.85 1.61
N PRO A 213 -15.17 0.69 1.71
CA PRO A 213 -14.59 0.23 2.96
C PRO A 213 -13.54 1.19 3.54
N LEU A 214 -12.71 1.82 2.71
CA LEU A 214 -11.74 2.81 3.18
C LEU A 214 -12.42 4.05 3.75
N THR A 215 -13.40 4.60 3.03
CA THR A 215 -14.10 5.82 3.46
C THR A 215 -14.95 5.60 4.71
N GLU A 216 -15.66 4.47 4.79
CA GLU A 216 -16.43 4.10 5.98
C GLU A 216 -15.52 3.90 7.19
N LYS A 217 -14.41 3.19 7.01
CA LYS A 217 -13.49 2.90 8.12
C LYS A 217 -12.78 4.16 8.62
N LEU A 218 -12.37 5.06 7.72
CA LEU A 218 -11.86 6.38 8.10
C LEU A 218 -12.91 7.17 8.90
N ALA A 219 -14.16 7.23 8.40
CA ALA A 219 -15.24 7.91 9.09
C ALA A 219 -15.47 7.37 10.51
N GLN A 220 -15.46 6.04 10.68
CA GLN A 220 -15.58 5.39 11.99
C GLN A 220 -14.44 5.78 12.95
N LEU A 221 -13.19 5.76 12.46
CA LEU A 221 -12.01 6.08 13.27
C LEU A 221 -11.99 7.55 13.72
N GLU A 222 -12.54 8.43 12.90
CA GLU A 222 -12.63 9.86 13.18
C GLU A 222 -13.84 10.25 14.03
N GLY A 223 -14.59 9.27 14.54
CA GLY A 223 -15.78 9.49 15.37
C GLY A 223 -17.03 9.89 14.58
N GLY A 224 -17.01 9.73 13.26
CA GLY A 224 -18.18 9.91 12.39
C GLY A 224 -19.14 8.72 12.47
N ALA A 225 -20.44 9.00 12.51
CA ALA A 225 -21.46 7.97 12.33
C ALA A 225 -21.30 7.32 10.95
N SER A 226 -21.29 5.98 10.92
CA SER A 226 -21.24 5.19 9.69
C SER A 226 -22.26 5.71 8.69
N ILE A 227 -21.81 6.11 7.49
CA ILE A 227 -22.70 6.57 6.43
C ILE A 227 -23.45 5.33 5.93
N LYS A 228 -24.66 5.12 6.42
CA LYS A 228 -25.59 4.16 5.81
C LYS A 228 -26.05 4.75 4.49
N GLY A 229 -25.48 4.29 3.39
CA GLY A 229 -26.05 4.40 2.04
C GLY A 229 -26.96 3.22 1.74
#